data_AF-A0AAE8W007-F1
#
_entry.id   AF-A0AAE8W007-F1
#
_cell.length_a   1.000
_cell.length_b   1.000
_cell.length_c   1.000
_cell.angle_alpha   90.00
_cell.angle_beta   90.00
_cell.angle_gamma   90.00
#
_symmetry.space_group_name_H-M   'P 1'
#
loop_
_entity.id
_entity.type
_entity.pdbx_description
1 polymer ?
#
loop_
_entity_poly.entity_id
_entity_poly.type
_entity_poly.pdbx_seq_one_letter_code
_entity_poly.pdbx_strand_id
1 'polypeptide(L)'
;MFIEKLVLENFKCFGPGRTLLRLDRGMTAFIGANGSGKTAACEALLRLFGISGQERSVRVDDFHVPAGETDLPASRELTIEAVLAFPELDGSGENDEVGEDDDGDAAEDAEHQQAGVSRAVPEFFRRMAATEDGDLKVRVALRAEWVDDGTVEGAITESRVIVNTLVEEYGEDDYVQLTAAERSRIQMIYIPASRDGVRQVTAFLRSRLWRAAQWSTGLRDLVSGHAAEVAQNFTEEPVVQAVEGALTARWQELHDAGMHSDPKLRLLDGDFNQLVRDSELVFEPDHNGRPRPARMLSDGQRSLLHLALAAAAIDVEAAVCAGQHSDDFTLQAAQLPHLTLIAVEEPENSLSPFFLSRIVGQLQDLRRHPLSERA
;
A
#
# COMPACT_ATOMS: atom_id res chain seq x y z
N MET A 1 11.06 1.74 12.99
CA MET A 1 9.78 2.50 12.96
C MET A 1 8.55 1.59 12.95
N PHE A 2 7.49 1.91 13.71
CA PHE A 2 6.15 1.27 13.64
C PHE A 2 5.05 2.25 14.11
N ILE A 3 3.76 1.96 13.85
CA ILE A 3 2.65 2.72 14.48
C ILE A 3 2.42 2.16 15.87
N GLU A 4 2.57 2.98 16.90
CA GLU A 4 2.38 2.64 18.31
C GLU A 4 0.93 2.91 18.77
N LYS A 5 0.32 3.97 18.25
CA LYS A 5 -1.04 4.40 18.65
C LYS A 5 -1.85 4.82 17.43
N LEU A 6 -3.12 4.42 17.42
CA LEU A 6 -4.15 4.91 16.51
C LEU A 6 -5.25 5.57 17.36
N VAL A 7 -5.55 6.83 17.08
CA VAL A 7 -6.61 7.60 17.76
C VAL A 7 -7.72 7.89 16.76
N LEU A 8 -8.96 7.57 17.13
CA LEU A 8 -10.13 7.71 16.28
C LEU A 8 -11.18 8.56 16.98
N GLU A 9 -11.70 9.56 16.28
CA GLU A 9 -12.72 10.49 16.76
C GLU A 9 -13.72 10.76 15.63
N ASN A 10 -15.01 10.55 15.92
CA ASN A 10 -16.12 10.67 14.97
C ASN A 10 -15.94 9.88 13.66
N PHE A 11 -15.26 8.74 13.73
CA PHE A 11 -14.99 7.87 12.60
C PHE A 11 -15.81 6.57 12.67
N LYS A 12 -16.79 6.41 11.78
CA LYS A 12 -17.65 5.22 11.65
C LYS A 12 -18.34 4.85 12.97
N CYS A 13 -17.98 3.72 13.56
CA CYS A 13 -18.52 3.26 14.84
C CYS A 13 -17.87 3.94 16.05
N PHE A 14 -16.75 4.65 15.86
CA PHE A 14 -16.09 5.42 16.92
C PHE A 14 -16.77 6.79 17.00
N GLY A 15 -17.43 7.04 18.13
CA GLY A 15 -18.20 8.26 18.36
C GLY A 15 -17.32 9.50 18.61
N PRO A 16 -17.90 10.57 19.18
CA PRO A 16 -17.19 11.82 19.43
C PRO A 16 -16.11 11.73 20.52
N GLY A 17 -16.07 10.63 21.27
CA GLY A 17 -14.98 10.39 22.21
C GLY A 17 -13.74 9.87 21.50
N ARG A 18 -12.59 10.52 21.76
CA ARG A 18 -11.27 10.06 21.29
C ARG A 18 -11.01 8.65 21.79
N THR A 19 -10.98 7.69 20.86
CA THR A 19 -10.73 6.29 21.15
C THR A 19 -9.27 5.95 20.81
N LEU A 20 -8.50 5.56 21.83
CA LEU A 20 -7.10 5.16 21.68
C LEU A 20 -6.99 3.63 21.48
N LEU A 21 -6.35 3.23 20.39
CA LEU A 21 -5.95 1.85 20.11
C LEU A 21 -4.42 1.76 20.17
N ARG A 22 -3.89 0.93 21.07
CA ARG A 22 -2.45 0.62 21.10
C ARG A 22 -2.14 -0.51 20.13
N LEU A 23 -1.07 -0.36 19.37
CA LEU A 23 -0.59 -1.36 18.43
C LEU A 23 0.78 -1.85 18.88
N ASP A 24 0.97 -3.16 18.82
CA ASP A 24 2.20 -3.83 19.21
C ASP A 24 3.26 -3.72 18.11
N ARG A 25 4.54 -3.72 18.53
CA ARG A 25 5.67 -3.82 17.60
C ARG A 25 5.61 -5.17 16.87
N GLY A 26 5.39 -5.13 15.56
CA GLY A 26 5.42 -6.30 14.68
C GLY A 26 4.03 -6.79 14.28
N MET A 27 3.23 -7.33 15.21
CA MET A 27 1.91 -7.88 14.89
C MET A 27 0.88 -7.53 15.97
N THR A 28 -0.22 -6.91 15.56
CA THR A 28 -1.38 -6.63 16.41
C THR A 28 -2.57 -7.45 15.93
N ALA A 29 -3.25 -8.14 16.84
CA ALA A 29 -4.48 -8.88 16.54
C ALA A 29 -5.70 -8.16 17.13
N PHE A 30 -6.62 -7.72 16.27
CA PHE A 30 -7.90 -7.18 16.72
C PHE A 30 -8.91 -8.31 16.94
N ILE A 31 -9.34 -8.52 18.17
CA ILE A 31 -10.32 -9.56 18.55
C ILE A 31 -11.55 -8.87 19.15
N GLY A 32 -12.73 -9.27 18.71
CA GLY A 32 -14.00 -8.68 19.19
C GLY A 32 -15.18 -9.14 18.35
N ALA A 33 -16.40 -8.85 18.81
CA ALA A 33 -17.64 -9.18 18.10
C ALA A 33 -17.77 -8.43 16.76
N ASN A 34 -18.68 -8.87 15.89
CA ASN A 34 -18.99 -8.14 14.66
C ASN A 34 -19.54 -6.75 15.00
N GLY A 35 -19.07 -5.73 14.27
CA GLY A 35 -19.41 -4.34 14.54
C GLY A 35 -18.62 -3.68 15.68
N SER A 36 -17.68 -4.37 16.34
CA SER A 36 -16.86 -3.79 17.43
C SER A 36 -15.76 -2.82 16.96
N GLY A 37 -15.75 -2.41 15.70
CA GLY A 37 -14.78 -1.46 15.14
C GLY A 37 -13.46 -2.02 14.61
N LYS A 38 -13.28 -3.35 14.53
CA LYS A 38 -12.07 -3.98 13.97
C LYS A 38 -11.78 -3.52 12.54
N THR A 39 -12.76 -3.69 11.65
CA THR A 39 -12.68 -3.26 10.25
C THR A 39 -12.50 -1.74 10.14
N ALA A 40 -13.22 -0.97 10.95
CA ALA A 40 -13.07 0.49 10.98
C ALA A 40 -11.65 0.91 11.37
N ALA A 41 -10.98 0.25 12.32
CA ALA A 41 -9.58 0.55 12.64
C ALA A 41 -8.64 0.33 11.43
N CYS A 42 -8.83 -0.77 10.68
CA CYS A 42 -8.09 -1.01 9.44
C CYS A 42 -8.40 0.04 8.36
N GLU A 43 -9.67 0.38 8.17
CA GLU A 43 -10.09 1.41 7.21
C GLU A 43 -9.53 2.79 7.57
N ALA A 44 -9.40 3.11 8.86
CA ALA A 44 -8.80 4.37 9.30
C ALA A 44 -7.32 4.47 8.87
N LEU A 45 -6.56 3.39 9.07
CA LEU A 45 -5.18 3.30 8.58
C LEU A 45 -5.12 3.36 7.05
N LEU A 46 -6.10 2.81 6.33
CA LEU A 46 -6.20 2.95 4.87
C LEU A 46 -6.40 4.40 4.44
N ARG A 47 -7.25 5.18 5.15
CA ARG A 47 -7.47 6.60 4.83
C ARG A 47 -6.20 7.44 5.01
N LEU A 48 -5.33 7.06 5.95
CA LEU A 48 -4.01 7.66 6.14
C LEU A 48 -2.98 7.19 5.10
N PHE A 49 -2.83 5.87 4.94
CA PHE A 49 -1.64 5.25 4.35
C PHE A 49 -1.91 4.32 3.16
N GLY A 50 -3.15 4.21 2.68
CA GLY A 50 -3.51 3.41 1.49
C GLY A 50 -2.65 3.75 0.27
N ILE A 51 -2.47 2.80 -0.64
CA ILE A 51 -1.58 2.93 -1.81
C ILE A 51 -2.26 3.75 -2.92
N SER A 52 -3.55 3.49 -3.16
CA SER A 52 -4.35 4.19 -4.16
C SER A 52 -5.05 5.43 -3.60
N GLY A 53 -5.44 6.35 -4.48
CA GLY A 53 -6.28 7.50 -4.08
C GLY A 53 -7.64 7.07 -3.53
N GLN A 54 -8.21 5.99 -4.07
CA GLN A 54 -9.53 5.47 -3.66
C GLN A 54 -9.54 4.90 -2.24
N GLU A 55 -8.46 4.24 -1.83
CA GLU A 55 -8.28 3.76 -0.45
C GLU A 55 -8.11 4.90 0.55
N ARG A 56 -7.54 6.03 0.09
CA ARG A 56 -7.25 7.18 0.94
C ARG A 56 -8.41 8.16 1.06
N SER A 57 -9.13 8.41 -0.04
CA SER A 57 -10.25 9.36 -0.11
C SER A 57 -11.23 9.09 1.01
N VAL A 58 -11.60 10.09 1.82
CA VAL A 58 -12.68 10.03 2.82
C VAL A 58 -14.04 9.96 2.11
N ARG A 59 -15.03 9.34 2.77
CA ARG A 59 -16.40 9.14 2.28
C ARG A 59 -17.39 9.58 3.34
N VAL A 60 -18.62 9.87 2.94
CA VAL A 60 -19.72 10.23 3.85
C VAL A 60 -19.93 9.16 4.93
N ASP A 61 -19.88 7.88 4.55
CA ASP A 61 -20.02 6.74 5.47
C ASP A 61 -18.87 6.58 6.48
N ASP A 62 -17.83 7.41 6.40
CA ASP A 62 -16.78 7.44 7.41
C ASP A 62 -17.12 8.32 8.61
N PHE A 63 -18.03 9.27 8.45
CA PHE A 63 -18.43 10.15 9.54
C PHE A 63 -19.36 9.39 10.48
N HIS A 64 -19.09 9.49 11.79
CA HIS A 64 -19.94 8.88 12.79
C HIS A 64 -21.36 9.48 12.74
N VAL A 65 -22.36 8.60 12.78
CA VAL A 65 -23.76 8.95 12.94
C VAL A 65 -24.27 8.35 14.26
N PRO A 66 -24.64 9.19 15.25
CA PRO A 66 -25.23 8.71 16.50
C PRO A 66 -26.52 7.92 16.27
N ALA A 67 -26.72 6.82 17.00
CA ALA A 67 -27.87 5.92 16.79
C ALA A 67 -29.25 6.57 16.99
N GLY A 68 -29.32 7.69 17.70
CA GLY A 68 -30.55 8.45 17.96
C GLY A 68 -30.71 9.71 17.09
N GLU A 69 -29.83 9.93 16.12
CA GLU A 69 -29.90 11.09 15.23
C GLU A 69 -31.12 10.98 14.31
N THR A 70 -32.01 11.97 14.36
CA THR A 70 -33.22 12.05 13.54
C THR A 70 -33.14 13.09 12.44
N ASP A 71 -32.36 14.14 12.67
CA ASP A 71 -32.19 15.27 11.75
C ASP A 71 -30.74 15.31 11.26
N LEU A 72 -30.56 15.55 9.96
CA LEU A 72 -29.25 15.67 9.36
C LEU A 72 -28.57 16.97 9.85
N PRO A 73 -27.37 16.92 10.47
CA PRO A 73 -26.64 18.10 10.87
C PRO A 73 -26.08 18.84 9.65
N ALA A 74 -25.82 20.14 9.80
CA ALA A 74 -25.21 20.97 8.75
C ALA A 74 -23.76 20.55 8.43
N SER A 75 -23.03 20.02 9.41
CA SER A 75 -21.66 19.55 9.24
C SER A 75 -21.32 18.37 10.16
N ARG A 76 -20.27 17.64 9.80
CA ARG A 76 -19.61 16.63 10.64
C ARG A 76 -18.11 16.73 10.45
N GLU A 77 -17.38 16.52 11.53
CA GLU A 77 -15.93 16.44 11.50
C GLU A 77 -15.47 15.07 11.99
N LEU A 78 -14.40 14.55 11.42
CA LEU A 78 -13.72 13.36 11.91
C LEU A 78 -12.21 13.59 11.97
N THR A 79 -11.57 12.90 12.92
CA THR A 79 -10.11 12.90 13.05
C THR A 79 -9.59 11.47 13.21
N ILE A 80 -8.53 11.16 12.47
CA ILE A 80 -7.78 9.90 12.55
C ILE A 80 -6.32 10.24 12.77
N GLU A 81 -5.72 9.76 13.84
CA GLU A 81 -4.32 10.04 14.14
C GLU A 81 -3.51 8.76 14.33
N ALA A 82 -2.33 8.71 13.74
CA ALA A 82 -1.37 7.64 13.94
C ALA A 82 -0.09 8.22 14.55
N VAL A 83 0.32 7.68 15.70
CA VAL A 83 1.60 8.01 16.34
C VAL A 83 2.60 6.90 16.01
N LEU A 84 3.68 7.28 15.33
CA LEU A 84 4.79 6.41 14.99
C LEU A 84 5.89 6.49 16.04
N ALA A 85 6.43 5.33 16.39
CA ALA A 85 7.57 5.17 17.28
C ALA A 85 8.78 4.58 16.54
N PHE A 86 9.97 4.86 17.06
CA PHE A 86 11.26 4.54 16.46
C PHE A 86 12.15 3.80 17.47
N PRO A 87 11.90 2.49 17.73
CA PRO A 87 12.69 1.71 18.68
C PRO A 87 14.20 1.72 18.42
N GLU A 88 14.59 1.92 17.17
CA GLU A 88 15.99 2.10 16.76
C GLU A 88 16.70 3.29 17.42
N LEU A 89 15.95 4.25 17.98
CA LEU A 89 16.49 5.42 18.69
C LEU A 89 16.64 5.18 20.18
N ASP A 90 16.04 4.11 20.72
CA ASP A 90 16.10 3.78 22.13
C ASP A 90 17.56 3.37 22.43
N GLY A 91 18.28 4.22 23.16
CA GLY A 91 19.73 4.17 23.34
C GLY A 91 20.31 2.97 24.11
N SER A 92 19.54 1.90 24.31
CA SER A 92 20.03 0.62 24.80
C SER A 92 20.11 -0.34 23.62
N GLY A 93 21.33 -0.54 23.11
CA GLY A 93 21.61 -1.82 22.47
C GLY A 93 21.16 -2.90 23.44
N GLU A 94 20.27 -3.79 23.01
CA GLU A 94 20.11 -5.09 23.63
C GLU A 94 21.50 -5.73 23.54
N ASN A 95 22.34 -5.48 24.56
CA ASN A 95 23.31 -6.47 24.98
C ASN A 95 22.43 -7.64 25.39
N ASP A 96 22.25 -8.60 24.50
CA ASP A 96 21.94 -9.96 24.91
C ASP A 96 22.93 -10.26 26.03
N GLU A 97 22.43 -10.29 27.26
CA GLU A 97 23.15 -10.76 28.44
C GLU A 97 23.49 -12.23 28.20
N VAL A 98 24.56 -12.48 27.44
CA VAL A 98 25.27 -13.74 27.51
C VAL A 98 25.96 -13.70 28.87
N GLY A 99 25.45 -14.55 29.76
CA GLY A 99 25.82 -14.60 31.17
C GLY A 99 27.32 -14.50 31.41
N GLU A 100 27.69 -13.58 32.30
CA GLU A 100 28.94 -13.65 33.03
C GLU A 100 28.86 -14.85 33.98
N ASP A 101 29.44 -15.98 33.57
CA ASP A 101 30.08 -16.89 34.50
C ASP A 101 31.56 -17.03 34.08
N ASP A 102 32.38 -16.57 35.02
CA ASP A 102 33.83 -16.44 35.07
C ASP A 102 34.56 -17.79 34.96
N ASP A 103 35.68 -17.78 34.23
CA ASP A 103 37.00 -18.35 34.60
C ASP A 103 37.77 -18.97 33.42
N GLY A 104 38.90 -18.36 33.04
CA GLY A 104 40.01 -19.09 32.41
C GLY A 104 40.79 -18.39 31.29
N ASP A 105 41.76 -17.57 31.68
CA ASP A 105 43.05 -17.22 31.04
C ASP A 105 43.36 -17.64 29.57
N ALA A 106 43.77 -16.61 28.81
CA ALA A 106 44.98 -16.50 27.98
C ALA A 106 44.83 -16.31 26.45
N ALA A 107 45.62 -15.33 25.98
CA ALA A 107 46.22 -15.12 24.65
C ALA A 107 45.46 -14.25 23.61
N GLU A 108 45.95 -13.01 23.54
CA GLU A 108 46.36 -12.22 22.36
C GLU A 108 45.78 -12.48 20.95
N ASP A 109 45.49 -11.35 20.29
CA ASP A 109 45.39 -11.11 18.85
C ASP A 109 44.11 -11.53 18.09
N ALA A 110 43.16 -10.60 17.99
CA ALA A 110 42.43 -10.33 16.75
C ALA A 110 41.74 -8.96 16.81
N GLU A 111 42.10 -8.09 15.87
CA GLU A 111 41.41 -6.84 15.53
C GLU A 111 39.91 -7.05 15.36
N HIS A 112 39.13 -6.86 16.42
CA HIS A 112 37.68 -6.73 16.31
C HIS A 112 37.38 -5.27 15.97
N GLN A 113 37.28 -5.00 14.67
CA GLN A 113 36.46 -3.90 14.18
C GLN A 113 35.03 -4.13 14.69
N GLN A 114 34.73 -3.58 15.86
CA GLN A 114 33.36 -3.37 16.30
C GLN A 114 32.69 -2.51 15.23
N ALA A 115 31.85 -3.15 14.41
CA ALA A 115 30.92 -2.48 13.53
C ALA A 115 29.98 -1.67 14.44
N GLY A 116 30.35 -0.41 14.69
CA GLY A 116 29.53 0.52 15.43
C GLY A 116 28.14 0.54 14.81
N VAL A 117 27.12 0.39 15.65
CA VAL A 117 25.72 0.57 15.29
C VAL A 117 25.66 1.84 14.45
N SER A 118 25.32 1.68 13.16
CA SER A 118 25.11 2.82 12.28
C SER A 118 24.00 3.65 12.92
N ARG A 119 24.37 4.77 13.56
CA ARG A 119 23.42 5.80 14.00
C ARG A 119 22.79 6.40 12.74
N ALA A 120 21.81 5.70 12.19
CA ALA A 120 21.03 6.16 11.07
C ALA A 120 20.16 7.33 11.55
N VAL A 121 20.02 8.34 10.69
CA VAL A 121 19.08 9.45 10.96
C VAL A 121 17.70 8.92 10.64
N PRO A 122 16.76 8.90 11.59
CA PRO A 122 15.47 8.29 11.37
C PRO A 122 14.68 9.06 10.30
N GLU A 123 13.90 8.34 9.51
CA GLU A 123 12.99 8.99 8.56
C GLU A 123 12.04 9.93 9.32
N PHE A 124 11.68 11.06 8.70
CA PHE A 124 10.88 12.10 9.33
C PHE A 124 11.54 12.80 10.53
N PHE A 125 12.86 12.70 10.73
CA PHE A 125 13.56 13.34 11.87
C PHE A 125 13.16 14.81 12.12
N ARG A 126 13.02 15.61 11.06
CA ARG A 126 12.60 17.03 11.15
C ARG A 126 11.13 17.25 11.53
N ARG A 127 10.36 16.17 11.69
CA ARG A 127 8.92 16.15 11.94
C ARG A 127 8.60 15.44 13.27
N MET A 128 9.62 15.13 14.06
CA MET A 128 9.47 14.44 15.33
C MET A 128 9.10 15.41 16.45
N ALA A 129 8.31 14.91 17.40
CA ALA A 129 8.03 15.53 18.67
C ALA A 129 8.52 14.59 19.80
N ALA A 130 9.01 15.16 20.89
CA ALA A 130 9.48 14.38 22.03
C ALA A 130 8.37 14.16 23.06
N THR A 131 8.34 12.98 23.69
CA THR A 131 7.59 12.74 24.92
C THR A 131 8.26 13.44 26.11
N GLU A 132 7.60 13.46 27.27
CA GLU A 132 8.21 13.95 28.52
C GLU A 132 9.49 13.20 28.89
N ASP A 133 9.54 11.90 28.58
CA ASP A 133 10.71 11.03 28.80
C ASP A 133 11.81 11.19 27.74
N GLY A 134 11.57 12.01 26.70
CA GLY A 134 12.53 12.30 25.64
C GLY A 134 12.43 11.40 24.40
N ASP A 135 11.48 10.46 24.35
CA ASP A 135 11.30 9.58 23.21
C ASP A 135 10.77 10.35 22.00
N LEU A 136 11.41 10.19 20.86
CA LEU A 136 10.99 10.84 19.61
C LEU A 136 9.87 10.04 18.93
N LYS A 137 8.78 10.73 18.59
CA LYS A 137 7.62 10.17 17.90
C LYS A 137 7.24 11.07 16.72
N VAL A 138 6.54 10.51 15.74
CA VAL A 138 5.90 11.27 14.66
C VAL A 138 4.39 11.10 14.76
N ARG A 139 3.63 12.19 14.78
CA ARG A 139 2.16 12.16 14.81
C ARG A 139 1.62 12.60 13.46
N VAL A 140 0.98 11.67 12.75
CA VAL A 140 0.28 11.96 11.49
C VAL A 140 -1.22 12.01 11.77
N ALA A 141 -1.90 13.06 11.32
CA ALA A 141 -3.34 13.20 11.47
C ALA A 141 -4.02 13.39 10.11
N LEU A 142 -5.18 12.77 9.93
CA LEU A 142 -6.17 13.07 8.90
C LEU A 142 -7.32 13.80 9.60
N ARG A 143 -7.64 14.98 9.09
CA ARG A 143 -8.80 15.79 9.51
C ARG A 143 -9.72 15.92 8.31
N ALA A 144 -11.01 15.64 8.49
CA ALA A 144 -11.98 15.82 7.43
C ALA A 144 -13.26 16.43 7.97
N GLU A 145 -13.88 17.27 7.14
CA GLU A 145 -15.16 17.91 7.39
C GLU A 145 -16.10 17.57 6.23
N TRP A 146 -17.27 17.08 6.56
CA TRP A 146 -18.39 16.96 5.65
C TRP A 146 -19.38 18.09 5.94
N VAL A 147 -19.88 18.75 4.90
CA VAL A 147 -20.88 19.81 4.98
C VAL A 147 -22.06 19.44 4.08
N ASP A 148 -23.27 19.62 4.59
CA ASP A 148 -24.48 19.53 3.78
C ASP A 148 -24.57 20.75 2.84
N ASP A 149 -24.27 20.54 1.57
CA ASP A 149 -24.41 21.53 0.50
C ASP A 149 -25.72 21.38 -0.29
N GLY A 150 -26.64 20.54 0.19
CA GLY A 150 -27.92 20.22 -0.44
C GLY A 150 -27.82 19.18 -1.57
N THR A 151 -26.63 18.63 -1.85
CA THR A 151 -26.48 17.50 -2.76
C THR A 151 -26.66 16.16 -2.02
N VAL A 152 -26.74 15.06 -2.78
CA VAL A 152 -26.89 13.71 -2.20
C VAL A 152 -25.65 13.27 -1.41
N GLU A 153 -24.47 13.74 -1.81
CA GLU A 153 -23.20 13.33 -1.21
C GLU A 153 -22.66 14.38 -0.22
N GLY A 154 -23.17 15.61 -0.25
CA GLY A 154 -22.57 16.75 0.45
C GLY A 154 -21.17 17.09 -0.06
N ALA A 155 -20.52 18.03 0.59
CA ALA A 155 -19.14 18.42 0.29
C ALA A 155 -18.19 17.91 1.36
N ILE A 156 -17.16 17.16 0.97
CA ILE A 156 -16.09 16.70 1.88
C ILE A 156 -14.82 17.49 1.62
N THR A 157 -14.25 18.07 2.67
CA THR A 157 -12.89 18.58 2.69
C THR A 157 -12.03 17.69 3.59
N GLU A 158 -10.79 17.41 3.17
CA GLU A 158 -9.87 16.58 3.94
C GLU A 158 -8.44 17.13 3.87
N SER A 159 -7.69 16.99 4.96
CA SER A 159 -6.26 17.31 5.01
C SER A 159 -5.50 16.27 5.81
N ARG A 160 -4.27 15.97 5.38
CA ARG A 160 -3.34 15.12 6.13
C ARG A 160 -2.18 15.97 6.56
N VAL A 161 -1.85 15.91 7.85
CA VAL A 161 -0.86 16.79 8.47
C VAL A 161 0.09 15.96 9.32
N ILE A 162 1.28 16.50 9.52
CA ILE A 162 2.18 16.06 10.59
C ILE A 162 2.05 17.07 11.72
N VAL A 163 1.66 16.59 12.89
CA VAL A 163 1.51 17.38 14.11
C VAL A 163 2.84 17.36 14.85
N ASN A 164 3.40 18.55 15.11
CA ASN A 164 4.70 18.77 15.73
C ASN A 164 4.63 18.74 17.27
N THR A 165 3.51 18.29 17.84
CA THR A 165 3.30 18.15 19.27
C THR A 165 2.52 16.87 19.61
N LEU A 166 2.76 16.35 20.81
CA LEU A 166 2.10 15.16 21.34
C LEU A 166 0.97 15.49 22.33
N VAL A 167 0.73 16.77 22.63
CA VAL A 167 -0.45 17.16 23.43
C VAL A 167 -1.74 16.88 22.66
N GLU A 168 -2.82 16.56 23.36
CA GLU A 168 -4.07 16.14 22.70
C GLU A 168 -4.65 17.24 21.81
N GLU A 169 -4.80 18.44 22.35
CA GLU A 169 -5.28 19.64 21.65
C GLU A 169 -4.11 20.43 21.07
N TYR A 170 -4.21 20.79 19.79
CA TYR A 170 -3.17 21.53 19.07
C TYR A 170 -3.81 22.54 18.10
N GLY A 171 -3.14 23.66 17.89
CA GLY A 171 -3.58 24.75 17.03
C GLY A 171 -3.10 24.63 15.58
N GLU A 172 -3.41 25.65 14.78
CA GLU A 172 -2.98 25.71 13.37
C GLU A 172 -1.46 25.83 13.19
N ASP A 173 -0.76 26.41 14.17
CA ASP A 173 0.69 26.57 14.17
C ASP A 173 1.45 25.29 14.54
N ASP A 174 0.75 24.29 15.09
CA ASP A 174 1.34 23.07 15.62
C ASP A 174 1.47 21.95 14.57
N TYR A 175 1.10 22.20 13.31
CA TYR A 175 1.20 21.19 12.26
C TYR A 175 1.66 21.74 10.92
N VAL A 176 2.05 20.81 10.05
CA VAL A 176 2.47 21.07 8.67
C VAL A 176 1.77 20.08 7.74
N GLN A 177 1.50 20.48 6.51
CA GLN A 177 0.90 19.58 5.53
C GLN A 177 1.80 18.38 5.25
N LEU A 178 1.23 17.18 5.29
CA LEU A 178 1.93 15.95 4.91
C LEU A 178 1.96 15.88 3.38
N THR A 179 3.14 16.03 2.80
CA THR A 179 3.28 15.99 1.33
C THR A 179 3.03 14.58 0.79
N ALA A 180 2.66 14.47 -0.49
CA ALA A 180 2.47 13.17 -1.13
C ALA A 180 3.75 12.31 -1.13
N ALA A 181 4.93 12.95 -1.22
CA ALA A 181 6.23 12.29 -1.17
C ALA A 181 6.48 11.69 0.21
N GLU A 182 6.36 12.50 1.27
CA GLU A 182 6.45 12.07 2.67
C GLU A 182 5.42 10.98 2.99
N ARG A 183 4.14 11.18 2.66
CA ARG A 183 3.09 10.17 2.88
C ARG A 183 3.43 8.85 2.23
N SER A 184 4.03 8.86 1.04
CA SER A 184 4.36 7.64 0.32
C SER A 184 5.51 6.82 0.92
N ARG A 185 6.19 7.34 1.95
CA ARG A 185 7.15 6.60 2.76
C ARG A 185 6.47 5.63 3.73
N ILE A 186 5.16 5.79 3.95
CA ILE A 186 4.35 4.86 4.74
C ILE A 186 3.25 4.34 3.82
N GLN A 187 3.14 3.03 3.68
CA GLN A 187 2.08 2.42 2.88
C GLN A 187 1.38 1.32 3.64
N MET A 188 0.11 1.11 3.31
CA MET A 188 -0.68 0.01 3.83
C MET A 188 -1.14 -0.89 2.68
N ILE A 189 -0.84 -2.19 2.81
CA ILE A 189 -1.38 -3.26 2.00
C ILE A 189 -2.53 -3.88 2.79
N TYR A 190 -3.75 -3.75 2.27
CA TYR A 190 -4.95 -4.30 2.90
C TYR A 190 -5.47 -5.51 2.16
N ILE A 191 -5.66 -6.61 2.89
CA ILE A 191 -6.23 -7.85 2.42
C ILE A 191 -7.65 -7.97 3.02
N PRO A 192 -8.71 -7.61 2.28
CA PRO A 192 -10.09 -7.64 2.77
C PRO A 192 -10.62 -9.06 2.97
N ALA A 193 -11.70 -9.20 3.75
CA ALA A 193 -12.39 -10.46 3.94
C ALA A 193 -12.99 -11.03 2.63
N SER A 194 -13.57 -10.16 1.77
CA SER A 194 -14.13 -10.53 0.47
C SER A 194 -13.10 -10.40 -0.65
N ARG A 195 -12.91 -11.48 -1.42
CA ARG A 195 -11.67 -11.72 -2.15
C ARG A 195 -11.87 -11.71 -3.66
N ASP A 196 -11.55 -10.58 -4.28
CA ASP A 196 -11.38 -10.48 -5.74
C ASP A 196 -9.89 -10.63 -6.11
N GLY A 197 -9.49 -11.86 -6.47
CA GLY A 197 -8.10 -12.18 -6.81
C GLY A 197 -7.59 -11.49 -8.08
N VAL A 198 -8.48 -11.05 -8.98
CA VAL A 198 -8.09 -10.38 -10.23
C VAL A 198 -7.59 -8.97 -9.97
N ARG A 199 -8.29 -8.24 -9.07
CA ARG A 199 -7.86 -6.90 -8.64
C ARG A 199 -6.46 -6.90 -8.03
N GLN A 200 -6.12 -7.96 -7.30
CA GLN A 200 -4.86 -8.06 -6.55
C GLN A 200 -3.65 -8.29 -7.46
N VAL A 201 -3.76 -9.22 -8.42
CA VAL A 201 -2.72 -9.43 -9.45
C VAL A 201 -2.53 -8.14 -10.25
N THR A 202 -3.63 -7.49 -10.63
CA THR A 202 -3.58 -6.22 -11.36
C THR A 202 -2.90 -5.12 -10.54
N ALA A 203 -3.18 -5.03 -9.23
CA ALA A 203 -2.53 -4.07 -8.34
C ALA A 203 -1.02 -4.34 -8.21
N PHE A 204 -0.62 -5.61 -8.08
CA PHE A 204 0.78 -6.00 -8.08
C PHE A 204 1.48 -5.62 -9.39
N LEU A 205 0.91 -5.96 -10.55
CA LEU A 205 1.47 -5.60 -11.87
C LEU A 205 1.53 -4.08 -12.12
N ARG A 206 0.66 -3.32 -11.45
CA ARG A 206 0.66 -1.83 -11.50
C ARG A 206 1.51 -1.19 -10.40
N SER A 207 2.09 -1.99 -9.51
CA SER A 207 2.90 -1.52 -8.39
C SER A 207 4.13 -0.75 -8.87
N ARG A 208 4.78 -0.05 -7.93
CA ARG A 208 6.00 0.72 -8.21
C ARG A 208 7.13 -0.17 -8.71
N LEU A 209 7.23 -1.38 -8.16
CA LEU A 209 8.24 -2.36 -8.53
C LEU A 209 8.17 -2.70 -10.01
N TRP A 210 7.00 -3.09 -10.50
CA TRP A 210 6.82 -3.44 -11.92
C TRP A 210 7.03 -2.26 -12.87
N ARG A 211 6.65 -1.04 -12.44
CA ARG A 211 6.91 0.18 -13.22
C ARG A 211 8.38 0.53 -13.31
N ALA A 212 9.18 0.12 -12.32
CA ALA A 212 10.61 0.38 -12.29
C ALA A 212 11.45 -0.71 -12.97
N ALA A 213 10.84 -1.84 -13.34
CA ALA A 213 11.52 -2.92 -14.04
C ALA A 213 12.14 -2.42 -15.37
N GLN A 214 13.42 -2.71 -15.55
CA GLN A 214 14.15 -2.43 -16.77
C GLN A 214 14.01 -3.60 -17.73
N TRP A 215 13.19 -3.38 -18.75
CA TRP A 215 13.02 -4.35 -19.82
C TRP A 215 14.13 -4.22 -20.85
N SER A 216 14.64 -5.35 -21.34
CA SER A 216 15.70 -5.36 -22.35
C SER A 216 15.24 -4.66 -23.64
N THR A 217 16.16 -3.95 -24.28
CA THR A 217 15.91 -3.29 -25.57
C THR A 217 15.47 -4.29 -26.63
N GLY A 218 16.12 -5.47 -26.67
CA GLY A 218 15.76 -6.54 -27.60
C GLY A 218 14.31 -7.02 -27.47
N LEU A 219 13.78 -7.15 -26.25
CA LEU A 219 12.37 -7.53 -26.07
C LEU A 219 11.42 -6.40 -26.49
N ARG A 220 11.74 -5.16 -26.15
CA ARG A 220 10.94 -3.98 -26.55
C ARG A 220 10.86 -3.87 -28.06
N ASP A 221 12.00 -3.95 -28.75
CA ASP A 221 12.08 -3.83 -30.21
C ASP A 221 11.35 -4.98 -30.90
N LEU A 222 11.46 -6.21 -30.37
CA LEU A 222 10.74 -7.37 -30.88
C LEU A 222 9.22 -7.20 -30.79
N VAL A 223 8.70 -6.78 -29.63
CA VAL A 223 7.26 -6.60 -29.41
C VAL A 223 6.74 -5.44 -30.26
N SER A 224 7.41 -4.28 -30.26
CA SER A 224 6.96 -3.13 -31.06
C SER A 224 7.02 -3.41 -32.56
N GLY A 225 8.03 -4.14 -33.04
CA GLY A 225 8.15 -4.55 -34.44
C GLY A 225 7.00 -5.46 -34.89
N HIS A 226 6.75 -6.55 -34.16
CA HIS A 226 5.67 -7.47 -34.50
C HIS A 226 4.27 -6.87 -34.26
N ALA A 227 4.10 -6.01 -33.25
CA ALA A 227 2.83 -5.32 -33.05
C ALA A 227 2.50 -4.40 -34.24
N ALA A 228 3.50 -3.70 -34.79
CA ALA A 228 3.32 -2.88 -36.00
C ALA A 228 2.97 -3.73 -37.22
N GLU A 229 3.63 -4.88 -37.40
CA GLU A 229 3.34 -5.82 -38.48
C GLU A 229 1.91 -6.37 -38.39
N VAL A 230 1.48 -6.82 -37.20
CA VAL A 230 0.11 -7.32 -36.97
C VAL A 230 -0.92 -6.20 -37.17
N ALA A 231 -0.64 -4.99 -36.69
CA ALA A 231 -1.53 -3.85 -36.86
C ALA A 231 -1.70 -3.47 -38.34
N GLN A 232 -0.60 -3.49 -39.12
CA GLN A 232 -0.66 -3.24 -40.56
C GLN A 232 -1.52 -4.29 -41.28
N ASN A 233 -1.25 -5.57 -41.03
CA ASN A 233 -2.03 -6.67 -41.63
C ASN A 233 -3.52 -6.55 -41.28
N PHE A 234 -3.85 -6.16 -40.04
CA PHE A 234 -5.24 -5.95 -39.63
C PHE A 234 -5.93 -4.80 -40.38
N THR A 235 -5.26 -3.65 -40.58
CA THR A 235 -5.84 -2.53 -41.34
C THR A 235 -5.98 -2.83 -42.83
N GLU A 236 -5.16 -3.72 -43.38
CA GLU A 236 -5.23 -4.15 -44.78
C GLU A 236 -6.38 -5.16 -45.03
N GLU A 237 -6.97 -5.74 -43.98
CA GLU A 237 -8.10 -6.66 -44.12
C GLU A 237 -9.33 -5.97 -44.76
N PRO A 238 -9.90 -6.54 -45.84
CA PRO A 238 -11.03 -5.92 -46.55
C PRO A 238 -12.25 -5.65 -45.65
N VAL A 239 -12.48 -6.50 -44.64
CA VAL A 239 -13.57 -6.33 -43.68
C VAL A 239 -13.37 -5.09 -42.81
N VAL A 240 -12.13 -4.79 -42.40
CA VAL A 240 -11.80 -3.62 -41.58
C VAL A 240 -11.99 -2.36 -42.40
N GLN A 241 -11.47 -2.33 -43.64
CA GLN A 241 -11.65 -1.19 -44.55
C GLN A 241 -13.12 -0.90 -44.85
N ALA A 242 -13.94 -1.94 -45.06
CA ALA A 242 -15.37 -1.76 -45.28
C ALA A 242 -16.09 -1.15 -44.07
N VAL A 243 -15.75 -1.61 -42.86
CA VAL A 243 -16.33 -1.08 -41.61
C VAL A 243 -15.87 0.36 -41.35
N GLU A 244 -14.56 0.64 -41.46
CA GLU A 244 -14.03 1.99 -41.29
C GLU A 244 -14.64 2.96 -42.29
N GLY A 245 -14.74 2.60 -43.57
CA GLY A 245 -15.34 3.48 -44.58
C GLY A 245 -16.79 3.84 -44.27
N ALA A 246 -17.59 2.86 -43.84
CA ALA A 246 -18.97 3.11 -43.43
C ALA A 246 -19.07 3.98 -42.16
N LEU A 247 -18.18 3.74 -41.19
CA LEU A 247 -18.13 4.50 -39.94
C LEU A 247 -17.70 5.95 -40.18
N THR A 248 -16.64 6.18 -40.95
CA THR A 248 -16.15 7.51 -41.31
C THR A 248 -17.23 8.31 -42.04
N ALA A 249 -17.94 7.71 -43.00
CA ALA A 249 -19.02 8.39 -43.71
C ALA A 249 -20.14 8.85 -42.76
N ARG A 250 -20.59 7.97 -41.85
CA ARG A 250 -21.63 8.32 -40.85
C ARG A 250 -21.15 9.31 -39.82
N TRP A 251 -19.88 9.23 -39.42
CA TRP A 251 -19.32 10.15 -38.43
C TRP A 251 -19.17 11.56 -39.00
N GLN A 252 -18.72 11.69 -40.25
CA GLN A 252 -18.60 12.99 -40.92
C GLN A 252 -19.95 13.68 -41.16
N GLU A 253 -21.06 12.93 -41.28
CA GLU A 253 -22.41 13.52 -41.28
C GLU A 253 -22.74 14.24 -39.95
N LEU A 254 -22.14 13.79 -38.83
CA LEU A 254 -22.40 14.32 -37.48
C LEU A 254 -21.34 15.33 -37.04
N HIS A 255 -20.07 15.11 -37.40
CA HIS A 255 -18.92 15.82 -36.88
C HIS A 255 -17.77 15.93 -37.89
N ASP A 256 -17.78 17.01 -38.68
CA ASP A 256 -16.78 17.29 -39.72
C ASP A 256 -15.78 18.40 -39.33
N ALA A 257 -15.68 18.74 -38.04
CA ALA A 257 -14.94 19.90 -37.56
C ALA A 257 -13.41 19.71 -37.44
N GLY A 258 -12.79 19.03 -38.41
CA GLY A 258 -11.33 18.88 -38.55
C GLY A 258 -10.65 17.97 -37.52
N MET A 259 -10.87 18.18 -36.22
CA MET A 259 -10.37 17.32 -35.15
C MET A 259 -11.35 16.17 -34.91
N HIS A 260 -10.83 14.96 -34.69
CA HIS A 260 -11.62 13.75 -34.43
C HIS A 260 -12.57 13.33 -35.57
N SER A 261 -12.34 13.73 -36.82
CA SER A 261 -13.24 13.42 -37.96
C SER A 261 -12.97 12.10 -38.68
N ASP A 262 -11.84 11.43 -38.39
CA ASP A 262 -11.46 10.16 -39.03
C ASP A 262 -11.35 9.03 -37.99
N PRO A 263 -12.43 8.25 -37.80
CA PRO A 263 -12.40 7.11 -36.89
C PRO A 263 -11.58 5.96 -37.48
N LYS A 264 -10.69 5.38 -36.67
CA LYS A 264 -9.83 4.26 -37.05
C LYS A 264 -9.95 3.11 -36.05
N LEU A 265 -9.97 1.89 -36.55
CA LEU A 265 -9.92 0.66 -35.76
C LEU A 265 -8.47 0.21 -35.61
N ARG A 266 -8.04 -0.06 -34.37
CA ARG A 266 -6.70 -0.57 -34.06
C ARG A 266 -6.82 -1.83 -33.21
N LEU A 267 -6.07 -2.87 -33.59
CA LEU A 267 -6.09 -4.18 -32.91
C LEU A 267 -5.08 -4.25 -31.75
N LEU A 268 -3.97 -3.51 -31.83
CA LEU A 268 -2.91 -3.46 -30.83
C LEU A 268 -2.34 -2.03 -30.81
N ASP A 269 -2.19 -1.43 -29.63
CA ASP A 269 -1.27 -0.31 -29.48
C ASP A 269 0.12 -0.94 -29.31
N GLY A 270 1.08 -0.59 -30.17
CA GLY A 270 2.48 -1.03 -30.06
C GLY A 270 3.21 -0.55 -28.80
N ASP A 271 2.46 -0.06 -27.80
CA ASP A 271 2.94 0.31 -26.48
C ASP A 271 3.26 -0.94 -25.68
N PHE A 272 4.55 -1.27 -25.65
CA PHE A 272 5.10 -2.34 -24.83
C PHE A 272 4.64 -2.24 -23.35
N ASN A 273 4.48 -1.04 -22.81
CA ASN A 273 4.06 -0.87 -21.42
C ASN A 273 2.61 -1.32 -21.20
N GLN A 274 1.75 -1.19 -22.21
CA GLN A 274 0.38 -1.70 -22.14
C GLN A 274 0.37 -3.23 -22.15
N LEU A 275 1.16 -3.86 -23.03
CA LEU A 275 1.28 -5.31 -23.08
C LEU A 275 1.80 -5.90 -21.76
N VAL A 276 2.81 -5.27 -21.15
CA VAL A 276 3.29 -5.66 -19.82
C VAL A 276 2.18 -5.54 -18.76
N ARG A 277 1.41 -4.45 -18.77
CA ARG A 277 0.29 -4.25 -17.82
C ARG A 277 -0.84 -5.26 -17.98
N ASP A 278 -1.04 -5.77 -19.19
CA ASP A 278 -2.08 -6.75 -19.51
C ASP A 278 -1.62 -8.21 -19.27
N SER A 279 -0.40 -8.40 -18.72
CA SER A 279 0.10 -9.72 -18.33
C SER A 279 -0.87 -10.41 -17.36
N GLU A 280 -1.18 -11.67 -17.61
CA GLU A 280 -2.00 -12.48 -16.71
C GLU A 280 -1.12 -13.41 -15.87
N LEU A 281 -1.38 -13.47 -14.57
CA LEU A 281 -0.78 -14.50 -13.71
C LEU A 281 -1.49 -15.85 -13.91
N VAL A 282 -0.71 -16.86 -14.27
CA VAL A 282 -1.16 -18.25 -14.45
C VAL A 282 -0.37 -19.19 -13.55
N PHE A 283 -0.97 -20.33 -13.19
CA PHE A 283 -0.34 -21.39 -12.42
C PHE A 283 -0.12 -22.62 -13.29
N GLU A 284 1.07 -23.20 -13.19
CA GLU A 284 1.48 -24.42 -13.88
C GLU A 284 2.24 -25.36 -12.93
N PRO A 285 2.04 -26.69 -13.01
CA PRO A 285 1.05 -27.40 -13.84
C PRO A 285 -0.33 -27.48 -13.16
N ASP A 286 -1.41 -27.40 -13.94
CA ASP A 286 -2.72 -27.89 -13.49
C ASP A 286 -2.81 -29.43 -13.65
N HIS A 287 -3.83 -30.08 -13.09
CA HIS A 287 -4.11 -31.51 -13.21
C HIS A 287 -4.08 -32.05 -14.66
N ASN A 288 -4.31 -31.17 -15.65
CA ASN A 288 -4.32 -31.48 -17.08
C ASN A 288 -3.09 -30.94 -17.84
N GLY A 289 -2.06 -30.44 -17.13
CA GLY A 289 -0.86 -29.85 -17.73
C GLY A 289 -1.09 -28.52 -18.47
N ARG A 290 -2.24 -27.88 -18.27
CA ARG A 290 -2.57 -26.58 -18.88
C ARG A 290 -2.32 -25.43 -17.91
N PRO A 291 -1.95 -24.24 -18.40
CA PRO A 291 -1.90 -23.04 -17.57
C PRO A 291 -3.29 -22.73 -17.02
N ARG A 292 -3.39 -22.51 -15.70
CA ARG A 292 -4.63 -22.12 -15.04
C ARG A 292 -4.56 -20.66 -14.57
N PRO A 293 -5.42 -19.76 -15.09
CA PRO A 293 -5.48 -18.38 -14.66
C PRO A 293 -5.74 -18.19 -13.15
N ALA A 294 -5.10 -17.19 -12.54
CA ALA A 294 -5.29 -16.85 -11.12
C ALA A 294 -6.75 -16.53 -10.76
N ARG A 295 -7.53 -16.00 -11.72
CA ARG A 295 -8.98 -15.75 -11.55
C ARG A 295 -9.78 -17.02 -11.22
N MET A 296 -9.28 -18.20 -11.59
CA MET A 296 -9.93 -19.49 -11.33
C MET A 296 -9.57 -20.12 -9.98
N LEU A 297 -8.74 -19.46 -9.15
CA LEU A 297 -8.44 -19.93 -7.80
C LEU A 297 -9.69 -19.84 -6.90
N SER A 298 -9.76 -20.74 -5.91
CA SER A 298 -10.78 -20.66 -4.84
C SER A 298 -10.55 -19.44 -3.95
N ASP A 299 -11.56 -19.01 -3.19
CA ASP A 299 -11.44 -17.86 -2.29
C ASP A 299 -10.32 -18.02 -1.24
N GLY A 300 -10.09 -19.24 -0.75
CA GLY A 300 -8.94 -19.56 0.10
C GLY A 300 -7.60 -19.35 -0.62
N GLN A 301 -7.47 -19.90 -1.83
CA GLN A 301 -6.25 -19.78 -2.63
C GLN A 301 -5.96 -18.33 -3.05
N ARG A 302 -7.00 -17.53 -3.33
CA ARG A 302 -6.85 -16.10 -3.66
C ARG A 302 -6.22 -15.31 -2.51
N SER A 303 -6.59 -15.59 -1.25
CA SER A 303 -5.95 -14.92 -0.11
C SER A 303 -4.50 -15.30 0.08
N LEU A 304 -4.17 -16.59 -0.08
CA LEU A 304 -2.79 -17.03 -0.02
C LEU A 304 -1.97 -16.36 -1.12
N LEU A 305 -2.54 -16.24 -2.33
CA LEU A 305 -1.91 -15.52 -3.42
C LEU A 305 -1.68 -14.03 -3.09
N HIS A 306 -2.66 -13.34 -2.51
CA HIS A 306 -2.49 -11.93 -2.13
C HIS A 306 -1.32 -11.75 -1.17
N LEU A 307 -1.28 -12.56 -0.10
CA LEU A 307 -0.22 -12.49 0.89
C LEU A 307 1.15 -12.83 0.26
N ALA A 308 1.21 -13.82 -0.63
CA ALA A 308 2.42 -14.18 -1.34
C ALA A 308 2.91 -13.06 -2.28
N LEU A 309 2.01 -12.38 -3.00
CA LEU A 309 2.37 -11.24 -3.86
C LEU A 309 2.85 -10.05 -3.04
N ALA A 310 2.22 -9.77 -1.90
CA ALA A 310 2.64 -8.72 -0.98
C ALA A 310 4.03 -9.02 -0.40
N ALA A 311 4.25 -10.25 0.05
CA ALA A 311 5.53 -10.73 0.54
C ALA A 311 6.63 -10.60 -0.53
N ALA A 312 6.37 -11.13 -1.74
CA ALA A 312 7.32 -11.07 -2.84
C ALA A 312 7.65 -9.62 -3.25
N ALA A 313 6.68 -8.70 -3.21
CA ALA A 313 6.95 -7.29 -3.47
C ALA A 313 7.96 -6.72 -2.44
N ILE A 314 7.76 -7.01 -1.15
CA ILE A 314 8.64 -6.55 -0.07
C ILE A 314 10.04 -7.17 -0.20
N ASP A 315 10.13 -8.47 -0.50
CA ASP A 315 11.39 -9.18 -0.67
C ASP A 315 12.21 -8.56 -1.82
N VAL A 316 11.57 -8.27 -2.96
CA VAL A 316 12.26 -7.64 -4.10
C VAL A 316 12.63 -6.19 -3.80
N GLU A 317 11.75 -5.40 -3.16
CA GLU A 317 12.08 -4.03 -2.74
C GLU A 317 13.31 -4.02 -1.81
N ALA A 318 13.41 -4.99 -0.92
CA ALA A 318 14.55 -5.13 -0.02
C ALA A 318 15.83 -5.56 -0.74
N ALA A 319 15.75 -6.51 -1.68
CA ALA A 319 16.86 -6.91 -2.52
C ALA A 319 17.41 -5.72 -3.31
N VAL A 320 16.51 -4.92 -3.92
CA VAL A 320 16.85 -3.69 -4.63
C VAL A 320 17.52 -2.67 -3.71
N CYS A 321 17.00 -2.45 -2.50
CA CYS A 321 17.64 -1.63 -1.47
C CYS A 321 19.04 -2.13 -1.06
N ALA A 322 19.26 -3.45 -1.07
CA ALA A 322 20.56 -4.06 -0.79
C ALA A 322 21.55 -3.97 -1.96
N GLY A 323 21.17 -3.33 -3.08
CA GLY A 323 21.98 -3.23 -4.29
C GLY A 323 21.95 -4.51 -5.14
N GLN A 324 21.12 -5.49 -4.79
CA GLN A 324 20.85 -6.64 -5.66
C GLN A 324 19.88 -6.16 -6.75
N HIS A 325 20.05 -6.59 -8.00
CA HIS A 325 19.17 -6.19 -9.11
C HIS A 325 19.22 -4.69 -9.49
N SER A 326 20.32 -3.97 -9.21
CA SER A 326 20.46 -2.56 -9.59
C SER A 326 20.37 -2.30 -11.11
N ASP A 327 20.76 -3.30 -11.91
CA ASP A 327 20.65 -3.25 -13.37
C ASP A 327 19.24 -3.64 -13.87
N ASP A 328 18.46 -4.37 -13.06
CA ASP A 328 17.13 -4.86 -13.43
C ASP A 328 16.01 -3.88 -13.01
N PHE A 329 16.25 -3.01 -12.03
CA PHE A 329 15.25 -2.06 -11.52
C PHE A 329 15.79 -0.63 -11.43
N THR A 330 15.03 0.33 -11.94
CA THR A 330 15.29 1.77 -11.78
C THR A 330 14.56 2.32 -10.55
N LEU A 331 14.79 1.73 -9.38
CA LEU A 331 14.26 2.22 -8.11
C LEU A 331 15.34 2.94 -7.34
N GLN A 332 15.05 4.15 -6.90
CA GLN A 332 15.88 4.81 -5.89
C GLN A 332 15.36 4.41 -4.50
N ALA A 333 16.26 4.16 -3.53
CA ALA A 333 15.87 3.94 -2.14
C ALA A 333 14.98 5.07 -1.58
N ALA A 334 15.14 6.29 -2.10
CA ALA A 334 14.29 7.44 -1.78
C ALA A 334 12.82 7.31 -2.24
N GLN A 335 12.49 6.33 -3.07
CA GLN A 335 11.14 6.09 -3.59
C GLN A 335 10.45 4.90 -2.91
N LEU A 336 11.19 4.15 -2.10
CA LEU A 336 10.69 2.99 -1.37
C LEU A 336 10.09 3.41 -0.03
N PRO A 337 9.05 2.69 0.42
CA PRO A 337 8.46 2.92 1.73
C PRO A 337 9.46 2.54 2.83
N HIS A 338 9.49 3.34 3.88
CA HIS A 338 10.20 3.02 5.12
C HIS A 338 9.36 2.18 6.08
N LEU A 339 8.03 2.25 5.96
CA LEU A 339 7.10 1.39 6.70
C LEU A 339 6.01 0.87 5.77
N THR A 340 5.90 -0.45 5.69
CA THR A 340 4.80 -1.14 5.04
C THR A 340 3.94 -1.82 6.11
N LEU A 341 2.70 -1.39 6.24
CA LEU A 341 1.68 -2.02 7.08
C LEU A 341 0.98 -3.10 6.27
N ILE A 342 0.83 -4.29 6.83
CA ILE A 342 0.02 -5.35 6.24
C ILE A 342 -1.15 -5.61 7.18
N ALA A 343 -2.37 -5.39 6.71
CA ALA A 343 -3.57 -5.73 7.46
C ALA A 343 -4.34 -6.81 6.73
N VAL A 344 -4.61 -7.90 7.44
CA VAL A 344 -5.36 -9.05 6.93
C VAL A 344 -6.66 -9.15 7.70
N GLU A 345 -7.77 -8.97 7.00
CA GLU A 345 -9.10 -9.07 7.57
C GLU A 345 -9.62 -10.50 7.44
N GLU A 346 -10.10 -11.06 8.56
CA GLU A 346 -10.61 -12.43 8.66
C GLU A 346 -9.70 -13.47 7.95
N PRO A 347 -8.42 -13.59 8.36
CA PRO A 347 -7.49 -14.55 7.76
C PRO A 347 -7.97 -16.01 7.82
N GLU A 348 -8.86 -16.33 8.75
CA GLU A 348 -9.51 -17.62 8.92
C GLU A 348 -10.62 -17.90 7.88
N ASN A 349 -11.16 -16.85 7.25
CA ASN A 349 -12.31 -17.01 6.37
C ASN A 349 -11.93 -17.83 5.12
N SER A 350 -12.83 -18.71 4.68
CA SER A 350 -12.69 -19.53 3.46
C SER A 350 -11.41 -20.39 3.40
N LEU A 351 -10.77 -20.66 4.54
CA LEU A 351 -9.54 -21.44 4.66
C LEU A 351 -9.69 -22.54 5.71
N SER A 352 -9.05 -23.69 5.48
CA SER A 352 -8.94 -24.70 6.54
C SER A 352 -7.99 -24.21 7.64
N PRO A 353 -8.17 -24.64 8.90
CA PRO A 353 -7.31 -24.22 10.02
C PRO A 353 -5.80 -24.43 9.77
N PHE A 354 -5.45 -25.42 8.94
CA PHE A 354 -4.07 -25.69 8.54
C PHE A 354 -3.40 -24.51 7.79
N PHE A 355 -4.15 -23.72 7.03
CA PHE A 355 -3.58 -22.57 6.31
C PHE A 355 -3.40 -21.34 7.20
N LEU A 356 -4.17 -21.22 8.29
CA LEU A 356 -4.05 -20.10 9.20
C LEU A 356 -2.66 -20.06 9.86
N SER A 357 -2.13 -21.21 10.28
CA SER A 357 -0.77 -21.28 10.84
C SER A 357 0.31 -20.85 9.84
N ARG A 358 0.13 -21.16 8.56
CA ARG A 358 1.02 -20.71 7.47
C ARG A 358 0.95 -19.20 7.25
N ILE A 359 -0.26 -18.63 7.25
CA ILE A 359 -0.47 -17.18 7.13
C ILE A 359 0.21 -16.46 8.29
N VAL A 360 -0.03 -16.91 9.52
CA VAL A 360 0.60 -16.32 10.71
C VAL A 360 2.12 -16.46 10.64
N GLY A 361 2.65 -17.62 10.24
CA GLY A 361 4.09 -17.81 10.04
C GLY A 361 4.67 -16.83 9.01
N GLN A 362 4.01 -16.68 7.86
CA GLN A 362 4.45 -15.75 6.82
C GLN A 362 4.42 -14.29 7.29
N LEU A 363 3.39 -13.87 8.05
CA LEU A 363 3.35 -12.54 8.66
C LEU A 363 4.47 -12.33 9.68
N GLN A 364 4.82 -13.36 10.46
CA GLN A 364 5.94 -13.32 11.38
C GLN A 364 7.30 -13.26 10.67
N ASP A 365 7.46 -13.93 9.53
CA ASP A 365 8.69 -13.88 8.75
C ASP A 365 8.88 -12.50 8.10
N LEU A 366 7.80 -11.90 7.57
CA LEU A 366 7.83 -10.54 7.01
C LEU A 366 8.24 -9.48 8.04
N ARG A 367 7.94 -9.69 9.33
CA ARG A 367 8.42 -8.82 10.42
C ARG A 367 9.94 -8.79 10.51
N ARG A 368 10.59 -9.95 10.30
CA ARG A 368 12.06 -10.12 10.45
C ARG A 368 12.84 -9.66 9.21
N HIS A 369 12.16 -9.12 8.20
CA HIS A 369 12.81 -8.78 6.94
C HIS A 369 13.77 -7.57 7.12
N PRO A 370 15.01 -7.60 6.60
CA PRO A 370 16.06 -6.60 6.85
C PRO A 370 15.75 -5.12 6.50
N LEU A 371 14.61 -4.81 5.88
CA LEU A 371 14.13 -3.42 5.77
C LEU A 371 13.64 -2.88 7.12
N SER A 372 13.20 -3.73 8.04
CA SER A 372 12.75 -3.36 9.39
C SER A 372 13.91 -3.04 10.36
N GLU A 373 15.13 -3.48 10.04
CA GLU A 373 16.34 -3.33 10.87
C GLU A 373 17.27 -2.20 10.42
N ARG A 374 16.96 -1.53 9.30
CA ARG A 374 17.85 -0.51 8.69
C ARG A 374 17.40 0.95 8.87
N ALA A 375 16.42 1.20 9.75
CA ALA A 375 16.02 2.54 10.12
C ALA A 375 16.87 3.09 11.27
#